data_AF-A0A1R3WX12-F1
#
_entry.id   AF-A0A1R3WX12-F1
#
_cell.length_a   1.000
_cell.length_b   1.000
_cell.length_c   1.000
_cell.angle_alpha   90.00
_cell.angle_beta   90.00
_cell.angle_gamma   90.00
#
_symmetry.space_group_name_H-M   'P 1'
#
loop_
_entity.id
_entity.type
_entity.pdbx_description
1 polymer ?
#
loop_
_entity_poly.entity_id
_entity_poly.type
_entity_poly.pdbx_seq_one_letter_code
_entity_poly.pdbx_strand_id
1 'polypeptide(L)'
;MQIKDKTTLRQIKSSALKMRGVSKIALIAFAVMAGPSAVFISAEPAEAQRIDPSLYDGGKARVNRSASLRSLTEEMASASCRVDAGIGAESAQAQLASVRADFDKIIDGLINGSAALGMPGAERSGRTLTALTTTAQSWGPLNAAAQNLASGAGTDEDAATIKAGFADLFELTEQLAAVVAGQYTDPTQLLQSDATVLNFAVRQRALAYRMTRAMCELATGSASADAQQELATSVDQFQQTLIALRDGFPAAGINPPPNDAVRASLESTFEIWQNQRGIFDAALAGQTPAAEDVAAAAELANRLSVGMNNTITLYLIATPGQDGVYRVPLEAYAREELSNWLTNQDLIAAIKAQNAQHDGLSEDDILVLDQQWRAEASAGNGPLVDKLLTSPVSSWLLEQQDATAGFVTEVFVMDNKGLNVAQSVVTSDYWQGDEAKWQETYTVGPDALHISEVEFDDSTGFYQSQGSMSITDPETGEVIGAVTFGINVQSLM
;
A
#
# COMPACT_ATOMS: atom_id res chain seq x y z
N MET A 1 -11.85 64.86 -6.70
CA MET A 1 -12.53 66.06 -6.19
C MET A 1 -12.87 65.84 -4.71
N GLN A 2 -12.22 66.61 -3.83
CA GLN A 2 -12.48 66.94 -2.41
C GLN A 2 -13.22 65.97 -1.45
N ILE A 3 -12.47 65.47 -0.46
CA ILE A 3 -12.56 65.65 1.02
C ILE A 3 -13.94 65.95 1.65
N LYS A 4 -14.38 65.14 2.65
CA LYS A 4 -14.67 65.53 4.07
C LYS A 4 -15.30 64.42 4.94
N ASP A 5 -14.49 63.92 5.89
CA ASP A 5 -14.64 63.92 7.36
C ASP A 5 -16.04 63.80 8.04
N LYS A 6 -16.16 62.84 8.99
CA LYS A 6 -16.74 63.04 10.35
C LYS A 6 -16.60 61.79 11.27
N THR A 7 -15.72 61.93 12.26
CA THR A 7 -15.75 61.49 13.69
C THR A 7 -16.99 60.76 14.26
N THR A 8 -16.77 59.75 15.11
CA THR A 8 -17.21 59.70 16.54
C THR A 8 -16.36 58.71 17.38
N LEU A 9 -15.88 59.17 18.54
CA LEU A 9 -15.09 58.48 19.57
C LEU A 9 -15.97 57.83 20.65
N ARG A 10 -15.52 56.72 21.27
CA ARG A 10 -15.83 56.40 22.67
C ARG A 10 -14.62 55.76 23.37
N GLN A 11 -14.06 56.49 24.34
CA GLN A 11 -13.00 56.06 25.26
C GLN A 11 -13.58 55.32 26.48
N ILE A 12 -12.84 54.36 27.03
CA ILE A 12 -12.88 54.03 28.46
C ILE A 12 -11.43 53.99 29.00
N LYS A 13 -11.30 54.57 30.20
CA LYS A 13 -10.13 55.08 30.91
C LYS A 13 -9.21 53.98 31.46
N SER A 14 -7.89 54.19 31.41
CA SER A 14 -6.96 53.63 32.39
C SER A 14 -6.41 54.78 33.25
N SER A 15 -6.34 54.55 34.56
CA SER A 15 -5.87 55.51 35.56
C SER A 15 -4.43 55.17 35.93
N ALA A 16 -3.56 56.17 35.81
CA ALA A 16 -2.19 56.14 36.27
C ALA A 16 -2.11 56.58 37.74
N LEU A 17 -1.13 56.05 38.49
CA LEU A 17 -0.52 56.81 39.58
C LEU A 17 1.01 56.71 39.50
N LYS A 18 1.63 57.90 39.45
CA LYS A 18 3.07 58.19 39.39
C LYS A 18 3.66 58.29 40.80
N MET A 19 4.98 58.07 40.94
CA MET A 19 6.00 59.07 41.32
C MET A 19 7.38 58.39 41.52
N ARG A 20 8.44 58.84 40.80
CA ARG A 20 9.58 59.70 41.26
C ARG A 20 10.35 59.13 42.47
N GLY A 21 11.68 59.00 42.55
CA GLY A 21 12.84 59.32 41.72
C GLY A 21 14.13 59.30 42.58
N VAL A 22 15.29 59.04 41.94
CA VAL A 22 16.69 59.42 42.27
C VAL A 22 17.45 58.79 43.47
N SER A 23 18.57 58.13 43.15
CA SER A 23 19.96 58.36 43.62
C SER A 23 20.75 57.19 44.22
N LYS A 24 22.07 57.29 43.99
CA LYS A 24 23.19 56.34 44.15
C LYS A 24 23.48 55.91 45.61
N ILE A 25 23.99 54.69 45.79
CA ILE A 25 25.27 54.32 46.47
C ILE A 25 25.29 52.81 46.74
N ALA A 26 26.42 52.18 46.40
CA ALA A 26 26.76 50.78 46.62
C ALA A 26 27.13 50.49 48.09
N LEU A 27 26.93 49.25 48.57
CA LEU A 27 27.84 48.51 49.46
C LEU A 27 27.30 47.08 49.80
N ILE A 28 28.02 46.07 49.29
CA ILE A 28 28.50 44.83 49.97
C ILE A 28 27.44 44.00 50.72
N ALA A 29 26.92 42.92 50.10
CA ALA A 29 27.40 41.52 50.14
C ALA A 29 26.91 40.70 51.35
N PHE A 30 26.08 39.69 51.06
CA PHE A 30 26.16 38.38 51.71
C PHE A 30 25.74 37.31 50.70
N ALA A 31 26.64 36.36 50.47
CA ALA A 31 26.54 35.30 49.49
C ALA A 31 25.53 34.22 49.94
N VAL A 32 24.66 33.81 49.02
CA VAL A 32 24.01 32.49 49.08
C VAL A 32 24.54 31.71 47.90
N MET A 33 25.27 30.63 48.19
CA MET A 33 25.71 29.66 47.19
C MET A 33 24.47 28.98 46.58
N ALA A 34 24.14 29.33 45.34
CA ALA A 34 23.32 28.50 44.47
C ALA A 34 24.20 28.12 43.28
N GLY A 35 24.63 26.86 43.22
CA GLY A 35 25.33 26.32 42.04
C GLY A 35 24.41 26.36 40.82
N PRO A 36 24.96 26.53 39.61
CA PRO A 36 24.13 26.51 38.41
C PRO A 36 23.70 25.07 38.14
N SER A 37 22.47 24.73 38.50
CA SER A 37 21.80 23.56 37.93
C SER A 37 21.50 23.92 36.48
N ALA A 38 22.36 23.50 35.56
CA ALA A 38 22.05 23.48 34.14
C ALA A 38 20.89 22.50 33.94
N VAL A 39 19.68 23.03 33.83
CA VAL A 39 18.52 22.26 33.38
C VAL A 39 18.75 22.02 31.89
N PHE A 40 19.29 20.86 31.55
CA PHE A 40 19.20 20.33 30.21
C PHE A 40 17.74 19.95 29.98
N ILE A 41 16.99 20.83 29.31
CA ILE A 41 15.73 20.44 28.69
C ILE A 41 16.15 19.66 27.45
N SER A 42 16.30 18.34 27.59
CA SER A 42 16.19 17.45 26.44
C SER A 42 14.79 17.65 25.88
N ALA A 43 14.70 18.19 24.66
CA ALA A 43 13.47 18.05 23.89
C ALA A 43 13.29 16.54 23.69
N GLU A 44 12.35 15.94 24.42
CA GLU A 44 11.84 14.64 24.04
C GLU A 44 11.36 14.77 22.59
N PRO A 45 11.75 13.88 21.68
CA PRO A 45 11.11 13.85 20.38
C PRO A 45 9.62 13.72 20.64
N ALA A 46 8.81 14.53 19.96
CA ALA A 46 7.37 14.39 20.04
C ALA A 46 7.05 12.91 19.81
N GLU A 47 6.50 12.22 20.81
CA GLU A 47 5.90 10.90 20.58
C GLU A 47 4.92 11.12 19.43
N ALA A 48 5.23 10.59 18.25
CA ALA A 48 4.26 10.39 17.21
C ALA A 48 3.04 9.76 17.90
N GLN A 49 1.87 10.38 17.76
CA GLN A 49 0.65 9.93 18.42
C GLN A 49 0.47 8.44 18.13
N ARG A 50 0.86 7.58 19.08
CA ARG A 50 0.65 6.13 18.97
C ARG A 50 -0.85 5.95 18.91
N ILE A 51 -1.35 5.57 17.74
CA ILE A 51 -2.75 5.15 17.59
C ILE A 51 -2.92 3.99 18.57
N ASP A 52 -3.83 4.13 19.52
CA ASP A 52 -4.25 3.02 20.35
C ASP A 52 -4.84 1.96 19.40
N PRO A 53 -4.21 0.79 19.21
CA PRO A 53 -4.69 -0.22 18.27
C PRO A 53 -6.12 -0.68 18.60
N SER A 54 -6.56 -0.50 19.85
CA SER A 54 -7.93 -0.80 20.28
C SER A 54 -8.98 0.20 19.77
N LEU A 55 -8.55 1.37 19.29
CA LEU A 55 -9.40 2.41 18.69
C LEU A 55 -9.36 2.41 17.15
N TYR A 56 -8.48 1.63 16.52
CA TYR A 56 -8.44 1.47 15.07
C TYR A 56 -9.59 0.58 14.61
N ASP A 57 -10.52 1.12 13.82
CA ASP A 57 -11.70 0.41 13.31
C ASP A 57 -11.57 -0.02 11.83
N GLY A 58 -10.44 0.32 11.21
CA GLY A 58 -10.16 0.04 9.81
C GLY A 58 -10.92 0.93 8.82
N GLY A 59 -11.45 2.09 9.23
CA GLY A 59 -12.33 2.90 8.38
C GLY A 59 -11.74 3.22 7.00
N LYS A 60 -10.47 3.64 6.92
CA LYS A 60 -9.78 3.89 5.65
C LYS A 60 -9.65 2.65 4.78
N ALA A 61 -9.24 1.52 5.36
CA ALA A 61 -9.11 0.26 4.64
C ALA A 61 -10.49 -0.17 4.11
N ARG A 62 -11.53 -0.15 4.94
CA ARG A 62 -12.91 -0.49 4.52
C ARG A 62 -13.38 0.38 3.35
N VAL A 63 -13.13 1.70 3.40
CA VAL A 63 -13.46 2.62 2.31
C VAL A 63 -12.67 2.32 1.05
N ASN A 64 -11.36 2.11 1.14
CA ASN A 64 -10.53 1.82 -0.03
C ASN A 64 -10.88 0.47 -0.68
N ARG A 65 -11.04 -0.59 0.13
CA ARG A 65 -11.37 -1.94 -0.33
C ARG A 65 -12.75 -2.00 -0.97
N SER A 66 -13.77 -1.43 -0.33
CA SER A 66 -15.12 -1.36 -0.91
C SER A 66 -15.14 -0.59 -2.23
N ALA A 67 -14.38 0.50 -2.34
CA ALA A 67 -14.26 1.25 -3.60
C ALA A 67 -13.52 0.46 -4.70
N SER A 68 -12.56 -0.39 -4.32
CA SER A 68 -11.77 -1.21 -5.25
C SER A 68 -12.59 -2.30 -5.95
N LEU A 69 -13.67 -2.78 -5.33
CA LEU A 69 -14.60 -3.76 -5.95
C LEU A 69 -15.13 -3.30 -7.30
N ARG A 70 -15.28 -1.98 -7.53
CA ARG A 70 -15.68 -1.42 -8.83
C ARG A 70 -14.68 -1.72 -9.94
N SER A 71 -13.39 -1.59 -9.62
CA SER A 71 -12.32 -1.84 -10.59
C SER A 71 -12.22 -3.33 -10.90
N LEU A 72 -12.36 -4.18 -9.87
CA LEU A 72 -12.40 -5.64 -10.02
C LEU A 72 -13.56 -6.10 -10.93
N THR A 73 -14.73 -5.47 -10.83
CA THR A 73 -15.87 -5.79 -11.70
C THR A 73 -15.57 -5.47 -13.18
N GLU A 74 -14.98 -4.32 -13.49
CA GLU A 74 -14.58 -3.97 -14.87
C GLU A 74 -13.41 -4.84 -15.36
N GLU A 75 -12.46 -5.17 -14.49
CA GLU A 75 -11.34 -6.06 -14.80
C GLU A 75 -11.82 -7.47 -15.15
N MET A 76 -12.75 -8.04 -14.37
CA MET A 76 -13.40 -9.32 -14.69
C MET A 76 -14.06 -9.27 -16.07
N ALA A 77 -14.86 -8.24 -16.34
CA ALA A 77 -15.58 -8.11 -17.60
C ALA A 77 -14.62 -7.95 -18.79
N SER A 78 -13.55 -7.16 -18.62
CA SER A 78 -12.49 -7.02 -19.61
C SER A 78 -11.76 -8.33 -19.86
N ALA A 79 -11.36 -9.06 -18.81
CA ALA A 79 -10.63 -10.31 -18.93
C ALA A 79 -11.52 -11.42 -19.53
N SER A 80 -12.79 -11.49 -19.13
CA SER A 80 -13.77 -12.42 -19.70
C SER A 80 -13.93 -12.25 -21.21
N CYS A 81 -14.09 -11.01 -21.70
CA CYS A 81 -14.14 -10.74 -23.14
C CYS A 81 -12.87 -11.21 -23.86
N ARG A 82 -11.70 -10.99 -23.26
CA ARG A 82 -10.42 -11.40 -23.86
C ARG A 82 -10.23 -12.92 -23.90
N VAL A 83 -10.67 -13.64 -22.87
CA VAL A 83 -10.67 -15.11 -22.88
C VAL A 83 -11.58 -15.64 -23.99
N ASP A 84 -12.81 -15.13 -24.08
CA ASP A 84 -13.80 -15.50 -25.10
C ASP A 84 -13.29 -15.22 -26.53
N ALA A 85 -12.64 -14.07 -26.72
CA ALA A 85 -12.05 -13.67 -28.00
C ALA A 85 -10.73 -14.39 -28.35
N GLY A 86 -10.14 -15.15 -27.41
CA GLY A 86 -8.80 -15.74 -27.58
C GLY A 86 -7.65 -14.72 -27.62
N ILE A 87 -7.85 -13.50 -27.09
CA ILE A 87 -6.87 -12.41 -27.15
C ILE A 87 -6.07 -12.37 -25.86
N GLY A 88 -4.83 -12.86 -25.89
CA GLY A 88 -3.98 -12.94 -24.69
C GLY A 88 -4.59 -13.81 -23.59
N ALA A 89 -5.23 -14.92 -23.99
CA ALA A 89 -6.07 -15.76 -23.13
C ALA A 89 -5.38 -16.19 -21.82
N GLU A 90 -4.12 -16.61 -21.86
CA GLU A 90 -3.37 -17.02 -20.66
C GLU A 90 -3.29 -15.88 -19.62
N SER A 91 -2.92 -14.67 -20.06
CA SER A 91 -2.89 -13.49 -19.18
C SER A 91 -4.28 -13.13 -18.64
N ALA A 92 -5.32 -13.27 -19.47
CA ALA A 92 -6.70 -12.97 -19.09
C ALA A 92 -7.26 -14.00 -18.10
N GLN A 93 -6.89 -15.28 -18.24
CA GLN A 93 -7.23 -16.34 -17.30
C GLN A 93 -6.57 -16.11 -15.93
N ALA A 94 -5.30 -15.73 -15.91
CA ALA A 94 -4.60 -15.35 -14.69
C ALA A 94 -5.26 -14.15 -13.99
N GLN A 95 -5.66 -13.13 -14.77
CA GLN A 95 -6.41 -11.99 -14.24
C GLN A 95 -7.77 -12.41 -13.65
N LEU A 96 -8.54 -13.26 -14.33
CA LEU A 96 -9.81 -13.77 -13.79
C LEU A 96 -9.59 -14.52 -12.47
N ALA A 97 -8.54 -15.33 -12.36
CA ALA A 97 -8.21 -16.01 -11.11
C ALA A 97 -7.90 -15.01 -9.98
N SER A 98 -7.08 -13.99 -10.26
CA SER A 98 -6.72 -12.95 -9.28
C SER A 98 -7.93 -12.14 -8.83
N VAL A 99 -8.70 -11.61 -9.80
CA VAL A 99 -9.88 -10.78 -9.53
C VAL A 99 -10.88 -11.50 -8.65
N ARG A 100 -11.09 -12.81 -8.88
CA ARG A 100 -12.00 -13.61 -8.07
C ARG A 100 -11.54 -13.72 -6.63
N ALA A 101 -10.26 -14.07 -6.44
CA ALA A 101 -9.67 -14.20 -5.12
C ALA A 101 -9.75 -12.88 -4.34
N ASP A 102 -9.43 -11.76 -4.99
CA ASP A 102 -9.46 -10.43 -4.38
C ASP A 102 -10.89 -9.99 -4.02
N PHE A 103 -11.86 -10.21 -4.90
CA PHE A 103 -13.25 -9.85 -4.66
C PHE A 103 -13.82 -10.63 -3.46
N ASP A 104 -13.60 -11.95 -3.43
CA ASP A 104 -14.05 -12.82 -2.33
C ASP A 104 -13.39 -12.40 -0.99
N LYS A 105 -12.08 -12.16 -1.00
CA LYS A 105 -11.33 -11.73 0.20
C LYS A 105 -11.80 -10.38 0.73
N ILE A 106 -12.08 -9.42 -0.16
CA ILE A 106 -12.58 -8.10 0.23
C ILE A 106 -13.99 -8.17 0.81
N ILE A 107 -14.92 -8.91 0.17
CA ILE A 107 -16.28 -9.07 0.69
C ILE A 107 -16.27 -9.75 2.06
N ASP A 108 -15.51 -10.84 2.21
CA ASP A 108 -15.38 -11.53 3.48
C ASP A 108 -14.79 -10.62 4.56
N GLY A 109 -13.69 -9.92 4.26
CA GLY A 109 -13.06 -8.99 5.19
C GLY A 109 -13.96 -7.81 5.58
N LEU A 110 -14.80 -7.31 4.67
CA LEU A 110 -15.77 -6.26 4.99
C LEU A 110 -16.89 -6.77 5.91
N ILE A 111 -17.32 -8.03 5.78
CA ILE A 111 -18.38 -8.63 6.60
C ILE A 111 -17.83 -9.08 7.96
N ASN A 112 -16.81 -9.93 7.95
CA ASN A 112 -16.32 -10.65 9.11
C ASN A 112 -15.14 -9.96 9.82
N GLY A 113 -14.55 -8.96 9.18
CA GLY A 113 -13.28 -8.38 9.58
C GLY A 113 -12.11 -9.19 9.04
N SER A 114 -11.01 -8.51 8.78
CA SER A 114 -9.74 -9.12 8.40
C SER A 114 -8.63 -8.23 8.90
N ALA A 115 -7.87 -8.73 9.89
CA ALA A 115 -6.74 -8.00 10.42
C ALA A 115 -5.68 -7.81 9.31
N ALA A 116 -5.40 -8.84 8.51
CA ALA A 116 -4.52 -8.77 7.33
C ALA A 116 -4.93 -7.76 6.24
N LEU A 117 -6.22 -7.39 6.14
CA LEU A 117 -6.69 -6.33 5.24
C LEU A 117 -6.90 -4.98 5.96
N GLY A 118 -6.50 -4.86 7.21
CA GLY A 118 -6.57 -3.63 7.98
C GLY A 118 -7.99 -3.29 8.42
N MET A 119 -8.88 -4.29 8.47
CA MET A 119 -10.29 -4.16 8.83
C MET A 119 -10.58 -4.97 10.11
N PRO A 120 -10.14 -4.52 11.29
CA PRO A 120 -10.36 -5.27 12.52
C PRO A 120 -11.84 -5.39 12.86
N GLY A 121 -12.25 -6.59 13.27
CA GLY A 121 -13.60 -6.91 13.73
C GLY A 121 -14.67 -6.97 12.63
N ALA A 122 -15.76 -7.67 12.93
CA ALA A 122 -16.90 -7.81 12.01
C ALA A 122 -17.71 -6.51 11.87
N GLU A 123 -18.33 -6.33 10.71
CA GLU A 123 -19.30 -5.26 10.47
C GLU A 123 -20.55 -5.47 11.35
N ARG A 124 -21.04 -4.37 11.92
CA ARG A 124 -22.16 -4.36 12.88
C ARG A 124 -23.38 -3.61 12.34
N SER A 125 -23.18 -2.76 11.35
CA SER A 125 -24.22 -1.96 10.71
C SER A 125 -25.10 -2.86 9.84
N GLY A 126 -26.38 -3.01 10.23
CA GLY A 126 -27.34 -3.78 9.44
C GLY A 126 -27.53 -3.23 8.01
N ARG A 127 -27.40 -1.91 7.82
CA ARG A 127 -27.45 -1.28 6.49
C ARG A 127 -26.30 -1.75 5.61
N THR A 128 -25.08 -1.74 6.15
CA THR A 128 -23.87 -2.12 5.42
C THR A 128 -23.82 -3.62 5.18
N LEU A 129 -24.19 -4.44 6.17
CA LEU A 129 -24.35 -5.89 6.00
C LEU A 129 -25.35 -6.24 4.90
N THR A 130 -26.46 -5.50 4.79
CA THR A 130 -27.44 -5.70 3.71
C THR A 130 -26.81 -5.41 2.35
N ALA A 131 -26.13 -4.26 2.20
CA ALA A 131 -25.46 -3.91 0.95
C ALA A 131 -24.36 -4.92 0.56
N LEU A 132 -23.56 -5.38 1.54
CA LEU A 132 -22.53 -6.41 1.36
C LEU A 132 -23.13 -7.73 0.91
N THR A 133 -24.20 -8.18 1.58
CA THR A 133 -24.87 -9.46 1.25
C THR A 133 -25.50 -9.41 -0.14
N THR A 134 -26.15 -8.30 -0.51
CA THR A 134 -26.72 -8.13 -1.86
C THR A 134 -25.63 -8.14 -2.92
N THR A 135 -24.51 -7.47 -2.68
CA THR A 135 -23.35 -7.46 -3.59
C THR A 135 -22.78 -8.88 -3.74
N ALA A 136 -22.57 -9.60 -2.63
CA ALA A 136 -22.06 -10.97 -2.63
C ALA A 136 -22.99 -11.95 -3.37
N GLN A 137 -24.31 -11.78 -3.23
CA GLN A 137 -25.30 -12.58 -3.97
C GLN A 137 -25.25 -12.34 -5.48
N SER A 138 -25.09 -11.08 -5.90
CA SER A 138 -24.93 -10.74 -7.32
C SER A 138 -23.59 -11.21 -7.89
N TRP A 139 -22.55 -11.25 -7.05
CA TRP A 139 -21.21 -11.73 -7.42
C TRP A 139 -21.17 -13.24 -7.69
N GLY A 140 -21.87 -14.05 -6.89
CA GLY A 140 -21.79 -15.52 -6.93
C GLY A 140 -21.86 -16.17 -8.32
N PRO A 141 -22.89 -15.87 -9.15
CA PRO A 141 -22.99 -16.42 -10.50
C PRO A 141 -21.84 -15.98 -11.43
N LEU A 142 -21.41 -14.72 -11.31
CA LEU A 142 -20.31 -14.18 -12.13
C LEU A 142 -18.97 -14.79 -11.70
N ASN A 143 -18.77 -15.00 -10.39
CA ASN A 143 -17.60 -15.69 -9.84
C ASN A 143 -17.48 -17.12 -10.38
N ALA A 144 -18.60 -17.86 -10.43
CA ALA A 144 -18.63 -19.22 -10.96
C ALA A 144 -18.27 -19.26 -12.45
N ALA A 145 -18.85 -18.36 -13.26
CA ALA A 145 -18.50 -18.23 -14.67
C ALA A 145 -17.02 -17.85 -14.87
N ALA A 146 -16.53 -16.89 -14.09
CA ALA A 146 -15.14 -16.46 -14.11
C ALA A 146 -14.19 -17.59 -13.70
N GLN A 147 -14.59 -18.47 -12.78
CA GLN A 147 -13.81 -19.64 -12.38
C GLN A 147 -13.60 -20.60 -13.55
N ASN A 148 -14.67 -20.92 -14.28
CA ASN A 148 -14.61 -21.83 -15.41
C ASN A 148 -13.66 -21.28 -16.48
N LEU A 149 -13.82 -19.99 -16.82
CA LEU A 149 -12.96 -19.29 -17.77
C LEU A 149 -11.49 -19.29 -17.30
N ALA A 150 -11.22 -18.95 -16.04
CA ALA A 150 -9.88 -18.90 -15.46
C ALA A 150 -9.17 -20.27 -15.48
N SER A 151 -9.90 -21.37 -15.27
CA SER A 151 -9.31 -22.72 -15.30
C SER A 151 -9.16 -23.30 -16.71
N GLY A 152 -9.54 -22.55 -17.75
CA GLY A 152 -9.59 -23.05 -19.13
C GLY A 152 -10.71 -24.04 -19.42
N ALA A 153 -11.66 -24.20 -18.50
CA ALA A 153 -12.84 -25.06 -18.67
C ALA A 153 -14.09 -24.29 -19.13
N GLY A 154 -13.96 -22.98 -19.32
CA GLY A 154 -15.07 -22.08 -19.62
C GLY A 154 -15.57 -22.18 -21.06
N THR A 155 -16.77 -21.65 -21.22
CA THR A 155 -17.56 -21.65 -22.46
C THR A 155 -18.03 -20.24 -22.80
N ASP A 156 -18.52 -20.04 -24.02
CA ASP A 156 -19.16 -18.79 -24.46
C ASP A 156 -20.36 -18.42 -23.55
N GLU A 157 -21.01 -19.41 -22.91
CA GLU A 157 -22.10 -19.17 -21.94
C GLU A 157 -21.60 -18.55 -20.64
N ASP A 158 -20.40 -18.92 -20.18
CA ASP A 158 -19.75 -18.30 -19.03
C ASP A 158 -19.41 -16.83 -19.33
N ALA A 159 -18.86 -16.55 -20.52
CA ALA A 159 -18.58 -15.19 -20.95
C ALA A 159 -19.87 -14.36 -21.11
N ALA A 160 -20.93 -14.95 -21.67
CA ALA A 160 -22.23 -14.31 -21.78
C ALA A 160 -22.86 -14.02 -20.41
N THR A 161 -22.67 -14.90 -19.43
CA THR A 161 -23.13 -14.71 -18.04
C THR A 161 -22.47 -13.49 -17.42
N ILE A 162 -21.14 -13.36 -17.55
CA ILE A 162 -20.39 -12.20 -17.06
C ILE A 162 -20.86 -10.93 -17.76
N LYS A 163 -20.93 -10.96 -19.09
CA LYS A 163 -21.37 -9.81 -19.90
C LYS A 163 -22.77 -9.31 -19.54
N ALA A 164 -23.70 -10.22 -19.22
CA ALA A 164 -25.06 -9.86 -18.85
C ALA A 164 -25.16 -9.27 -17.43
N GLY A 165 -24.29 -9.69 -16.50
CA GLY A 165 -24.41 -9.33 -15.08
C GLY A 165 -23.43 -8.28 -14.56
N PHE A 166 -22.32 -7.99 -15.25
CA PHE A 166 -21.27 -7.13 -14.69
C PHE A 166 -21.74 -5.68 -14.45
N ALA A 167 -22.64 -5.14 -15.27
CA ALA A 167 -23.14 -3.77 -15.13
C ALA A 167 -23.95 -3.61 -13.83
N ASP A 168 -24.88 -4.54 -13.56
CA ASP A 168 -25.67 -4.55 -12.33
C ASP A 168 -24.77 -4.73 -11.10
N LEU A 169 -23.77 -5.61 -11.17
CA LEU A 169 -22.78 -5.76 -10.11
C LEU A 169 -21.97 -4.47 -9.90
N PHE A 170 -21.54 -3.81 -10.98
CA PHE A 170 -20.80 -2.56 -10.91
C PHE A 170 -21.62 -1.50 -10.16
N GLU A 171 -22.90 -1.32 -10.50
CA GLU A 171 -23.80 -0.41 -9.78
C GLU A 171 -23.94 -0.76 -8.30
N LEU A 172 -24.07 -2.05 -7.96
CA LEU A 172 -24.10 -2.50 -6.56
C LEU A 172 -22.81 -2.17 -5.82
N THR A 173 -21.65 -2.35 -6.45
CA THR A 173 -20.36 -1.99 -5.85
C THR A 173 -20.20 -0.48 -5.67
N GLU A 174 -20.76 0.35 -6.57
CA GLU A 174 -20.81 1.81 -6.38
C GLU A 174 -21.66 2.21 -5.17
N GLN A 175 -22.83 1.59 -5.04
CA GLN A 175 -23.74 1.83 -3.91
C GLN A 175 -23.11 1.35 -2.59
N LEU A 176 -22.48 0.18 -2.59
CA LEU A 176 -21.76 -0.36 -1.44
C LEU A 176 -20.64 0.58 -0.99
N ALA A 177 -19.79 1.04 -1.92
CA ALA A 177 -18.72 1.97 -1.61
C ALA A 177 -19.26 3.28 -0.99
N ALA A 178 -20.38 3.79 -1.49
CA ALA A 178 -21.04 4.97 -0.92
C ALA A 178 -21.59 4.70 0.51
N VAL A 179 -22.16 3.52 0.76
CA VAL A 179 -22.66 3.12 2.09
C VAL A 179 -21.50 2.99 3.08
N VAL A 180 -20.42 2.30 2.70
CA VAL A 180 -19.22 2.11 3.54
C VAL A 180 -18.55 3.45 3.81
N ALA A 181 -18.34 4.29 2.79
CA ALA A 181 -17.80 5.64 2.96
C ALA A 181 -18.66 6.50 3.90
N GLY A 182 -19.99 6.46 3.75
CA GLY A 182 -20.89 7.21 4.64
C GLY A 182 -20.83 6.75 6.11
N GLN A 183 -20.44 5.50 6.37
CA GLN A 183 -20.31 4.96 7.73
C GLN A 183 -18.93 5.22 8.34
N TYR A 184 -17.86 5.05 7.56
CA TYR A 184 -16.49 4.98 8.05
C TYR A 184 -15.65 6.24 7.77
N THR A 185 -16.22 7.25 7.11
CA THR A 185 -15.53 8.55 6.98
C THR A 185 -15.58 9.28 8.33
N ASP A 186 -14.45 9.29 9.04
CA ASP A 186 -14.25 10.11 10.23
C ASP A 186 -13.53 11.42 9.84
N PRO A 187 -14.12 12.61 10.07
CA PRO A 187 -13.48 13.90 9.80
C PRO A 187 -12.13 14.12 10.47
N THR A 188 -11.81 13.35 11.51
CA THR A 188 -10.53 13.42 12.25
C THR A 188 -9.46 12.47 11.70
N GLN A 189 -9.84 11.43 10.95
CA GLN A 189 -8.92 10.44 10.39
C GLN A 189 -8.83 10.49 8.85
N LEU A 190 -9.93 10.88 8.19
CA LEU A 190 -10.06 11.02 6.74
C LEU A 190 -10.77 12.34 6.43
N LEU A 191 -10.01 13.36 6.02
CA LEU A 191 -10.61 14.62 5.60
C LEU A 191 -11.50 14.38 4.38
N GLN A 192 -12.62 15.12 4.30
CA GLN A 192 -13.56 14.98 3.18
C GLN A 192 -12.89 15.28 1.81
N SER A 193 -11.87 16.15 1.79
CA SER A 193 -11.04 16.38 0.61
C SER A 193 -10.26 15.14 0.20
N ASP A 194 -9.71 14.40 1.17
CA ASP A 194 -8.85 13.25 0.92
C ASP A 194 -9.71 12.06 0.47
N ALA A 195 -10.90 11.88 1.07
CA ALA A 195 -11.90 10.93 0.60
C ALA A 195 -12.33 11.21 -0.85
N THR A 196 -12.45 12.49 -1.24
CA THR A 196 -12.79 12.88 -2.60
C THR A 196 -11.68 12.50 -3.59
N VAL A 197 -10.43 12.84 -3.26
CA VAL A 197 -9.25 12.52 -4.07
C VAL A 197 -9.07 11.00 -4.22
N LEU A 198 -9.18 10.25 -3.12
CA LEU A 198 -9.13 8.79 -3.13
C LEU A 198 -10.22 8.19 -4.02
N ASN A 199 -11.44 8.72 -3.99
CA ASN A 199 -12.52 8.25 -4.87
C ASN A 199 -12.20 8.47 -6.35
N PHE A 200 -11.66 9.64 -6.72
CA PHE A 200 -11.20 9.89 -8.08
C PHE A 200 -10.05 8.96 -8.49
N ALA A 201 -9.07 8.75 -7.61
CA ALA A 201 -7.94 7.86 -7.87
C ALA A 201 -8.38 6.40 -8.06
N VAL A 202 -9.27 5.88 -7.21
CA VAL A 202 -9.82 4.53 -7.34
C VAL A 202 -10.64 4.37 -8.63
N ARG A 203 -11.39 5.39 -9.05
CA ARG A 203 -12.14 5.37 -10.33
C ARG A 203 -11.25 5.27 -11.56
N GLN A 204 -10.01 5.77 -11.50
CA GLN A 204 -9.07 5.66 -12.64
C GLN A 204 -8.79 4.21 -13.02
N ARG A 205 -8.67 3.32 -12.02
CA ARG A 205 -8.44 1.89 -12.25
C ARG A 205 -9.60 1.26 -13.03
N ALA A 206 -10.83 1.51 -12.59
CA ALA A 206 -12.03 1.03 -13.29
C ALA A 206 -12.12 1.57 -14.74
N LEU A 207 -11.79 2.85 -14.95
CA LEU A 207 -11.77 3.45 -16.30
C LEU A 207 -10.73 2.78 -17.22
N ALA A 208 -9.56 2.39 -16.70
CA ALA A 208 -8.53 1.70 -17.46
C ALA A 208 -9.05 0.36 -18.02
N TYR A 209 -9.68 -0.47 -17.17
CA TYR A 209 -10.26 -1.73 -17.61
C TYR A 209 -11.52 -1.56 -18.47
N ARG A 210 -12.32 -0.51 -18.23
CA ARG A 210 -13.47 -0.17 -19.09
C ARG A 210 -13.02 0.14 -20.52
N MET A 211 -11.94 0.89 -20.71
CA MET A 211 -11.37 1.15 -22.03
C MET A 211 -10.96 -0.16 -22.72
N THR A 212 -10.30 -1.07 -22.01
CA THR A 212 -9.90 -2.39 -22.55
C THR A 212 -11.11 -3.27 -22.88
N ARG A 213 -12.14 -3.29 -22.04
CA ARG A 213 -13.40 -4.00 -22.31
C ARG A 213 -14.06 -3.46 -23.58
N ALA A 214 -14.24 -2.14 -23.68
CA ALA A 214 -14.85 -1.51 -24.85
C ALA A 214 -14.05 -1.80 -26.13
N MET A 215 -12.72 -1.76 -26.08
CA MET A 215 -11.84 -2.17 -27.19
C MET A 215 -12.09 -3.63 -27.61
N CYS A 216 -12.18 -4.55 -26.65
CA CYS A 216 -12.44 -5.97 -26.91
C CYS A 216 -13.83 -6.20 -27.52
N GLU A 217 -14.85 -5.54 -26.99
CA GLU A 217 -16.23 -5.62 -27.49
C GLU A 217 -16.35 -5.09 -28.92
N LEU A 218 -15.66 -3.98 -29.23
CA LEU A 218 -15.59 -3.43 -30.59
C LEU A 218 -14.85 -4.37 -31.54
N ALA A 219 -13.72 -4.96 -31.10
CA ALA A 219 -12.92 -5.87 -31.91
C ALA A 219 -13.67 -7.16 -32.27
N THR A 220 -14.47 -7.68 -31.33
CA THR A 220 -15.25 -8.93 -31.50
C THR A 220 -16.61 -8.71 -32.18
N GLY A 221 -17.00 -7.46 -32.43
CA GLY A 221 -18.33 -7.11 -32.94
C GLY A 221 -19.46 -7.43 -31.96
N SER A 222 -19.12 -7.65 -30.69
CA SER A 222 -20.07 -7.94 -29.61
C SER A 222 -20.50 -6.68 -28.85
N ALA A 223 -19.92 -5.52 -29.19
CA ALA A 223 -20.24 -4.21 -28.67
C ALA A 223 -21.73 -3.87 -28.69
N SER A 224 -22.17 -3.15 -27.65
CA SER A 224 -23.44 -2.44 -27.67
C SER A 224 -23.37 -1.26 -28.67
N ALA A 225 -24.53 -0.69 -29.02
CA ALA A 225 -24.57 0.49 -29.88
C ALA A 225 -23.81 1.70 -29.29
N ASP A 226 -23.62 1.72 -27.97
CA ASP A 226 -23.00 2.83 -27.25
C ASP A 226 -21.52 2.61 -26.93
N ALA A 227 -20.95 1.43 -27.21
CA ALA A 227 -19.58 1.07 -26.82
C ALA A 227 -18.51 2.04 -27.34
N GLN A 228 -18.70 2.59 -28.55
CA GLN A 228 -17.77 3.58 -29.11
C GLN A 228 -17.82 4.92 -28.34
N GLN A 229 -19.02 5.37 -27.94
CA GLN A 229 -19.18 6.56 -27.11
C GLN A 229 -18.66 6.32 -25.69
N GLU A 230 -18.84 5.11 -25.16
CA GLU A 230 -18.31 4.70 -23.87
C GLU A 230 -16.78 4.73 -23.87
N LEU A 231 -16.13 4.20 -24.91
CA LEU A 231 -14.67 4.27 -25.07
C LEU A 231 -14.20 5.73 -25.11
N ALA A 232 -14.82 6.57 -25.94
CA ALA A 232 -14.47 7.99 -26.05
C ALA A 232 -14.60 8.73 -24.72
N THR A 233 -15.69 8.47 -23.99
CA THR A 233 -15.93 9.06 -22.68
C THR A 233 -14.91 8.57 -21.65
N SER A 234 -14.55 7.29 -21.69
CA SER A 234 -13.59 6.70 -20.74
C SER A 234 -12.17 7.24 -20.94
N VAL A 235 -11.72 7.37 -22.20
CA VAL A 235 -10.42 7.96 -22.55
C VAL A 235 -10.34 9.41 -22.07
N ASP A 236 -11.37 10.21 -22.32
CA ASP A 236 -11.42 11.62 -21.93
C ASP A 236 -11.47 11.79 -20.40
N GLN A 237 -12.34 11.03 -19.73
CA GLN A 237 -12.48 11.07 -18.27
C GLN A 237 -11.21 10.61 -17.55
N PHE A 238 -10.54 9.56 -18.05
CA PHE A 238 -9.27 9.10 -17.49
C PHE A 238 -8.23 10.23 -17.58
N GLN A 239 -8.03 10.79 -18.78
CA GLN A 239 -7.06 11.86 -18.98
C GLN A 239 -7.35 13.09 -18.12
N GLN A 240 -8.58 13.59 -18.11
CA GLN A 240 -8.95 14.78 -17.35
C GLN A 240 -8.81 14.57 -15.85
N THR A 241 -9.20 13.39 -15.35
CA THR A 241 -9.10 13.10 -13.92
C THR A 241 -7.65 12.91 -13.50
N LEU A 242 -6.81 12.25 -14.31
CA LEU A 242 -5.39 12.10 -14.01
C LEU A 242 -4.67 13.46 -13.94
N ILE A 243 -4.97 14.37 -14.88
CA ILE A 243 -4.49 15.76 -14.83
C ILE A 243 -4.98 16.46 -13.56
N ALA A 244 -6.27 16.33 -13.22
CA ALA A 244 -6.84 16.96 -12.04
C ALA A 244 -6.21 16.44 -10.74
N LEU A 245 -5.90 15.14 -10.64
CA LEU A 245 -5.22 14.54 -9.50
C LEU A 245 -3.77 15.05 -9.37
N ARG A 246 -3.05 15.18 -10.48
CA ARG A 246 -1.65 15.64 -10.52
C ARG A 246 -1.51 17.13 -10.20
N ASP A 247 -2.36 17.96 -10.82
CA ASP A 247 -2.22 19.42 -10.79
C ASP A 247 -3.12 20.07 -9.74
N GLY A 248 -4.11 19.33 -9.22
CA GLY A 248 -5.21 19.85 -8.42
C GLY A 248 -6.34 20.42 -9.29
N PHE A 249 -7.57 20.30 -8.84
CA PHE A 249 -8.74 20.90 -9.50
C PHE A 249 -9.77 21.39 -8.47
N PRO A 250 -9.59 22.62 -7.95
CA PRO A 250 -10.42 23.15 -6.86
C PRO A 250 -11.93 23.20 -7.18
N ALA A 251 -12.29 23.38 -8.45
CA ALA A 251 -13.68 23.41 -8.88
C ALA A 251 -14.41 22.06 -8.67
N ALA A 252 -13.68 20.95 -8.64
CA ALA A 252 -14.19 19.62 -8.31
C ALA A 252 -13.85 19.16 -6.90
N GLY A 253 -13.29 20.05 -6.05
CA GLY A 253 -12.85 19.69 -4.70
C GLY A 253 -11.60 18.81 -4.66
N ILE A 254 -10.83 18.76 -5.75
CA ILE A 254 -9.57 18.01 -5.82
C ILE A 254 -8.43 18.96 -5.43
N ASN A 255 -7.78 18.68 -4.30
CA ASN A 255 -6.61 19.43 -3.86
C ASN A 255 -5.36 18.98 -4.62
N PRO A 256 -4.33 19.84 -4.75
CA PRO A 256 -3.02 19.41 -5.22
C PRO A 256 -2.44 18.28 -4.35
N PRO A 257 -1.52 17.46 -4.88
CA PRO A 257 -0.84 16.41 -4.14
C PRO A 257 -0.26 16.92 -2.81
N PRO A 258 -0.43 16.18 -1.70
CA PRO A 258 -0.07 16.63 -0.35
C PRO A 258 1.44 16.66 -0.09
N ASN A 259 2.23 15.93 -0.89
CA ASN A 259 3.69 15.92 -0.83
C ASN A 259 4.31 15.55 -2.19
N ASP A 260 5.64 15.59 -2.28
CA ASP A 260 6.37 15.34 -3.51
C ASP A 260 6.33 13.87 -3.96
N ALA A 261 6.22 12.92 -3.03
CA ALA A 261 6.10 11.50 -3.35
C ALA A 261 4.79 11.21 -4.11
N VAL A 262 3.65 11.71 -3.62
CA VAL A 262 2.36 11.57 -4.29
C VAL A 262 2.40 12.25 -5.66
N ARG A 263 3.01 13.44 -5.75
CA ARG A 263 3.18 14.17 -7.01
C ARG A 263 3.99 13.38 -8.03
N ALA A 264 5.13 12.81 -7.62
CA ALA A 264 6.00 12.02 -8.48
C ALA A 264 5.29 10.75 -8.99
N SER A 265 4.55 10.06 -8.13
CA SER A 265 3.75 8.88 -8.50
C SER A 265 2.68 9.21 -9.56
N LEU A 266 1.98 10.35 -9.40
CA LEU A 266 1.00 10.83 -10.37
C LEU A 266 1.65 11.24 -11.70
N GLU A 267 2.81 11.90 -11.67
CA GLU A 267 3.56 12.24 -12.88
C GLU A 267 4.02 10.99 -13.62
N SER A 268 4.60 10.01 -12.92
CA SER A 268 5.00 8.72 -13.52
C SER A 268 3.80 8.03 -14.18
N THR A 269 2.64 8.03 -13.55
CA THR A 269 1.42 7.43 -14.12
C THR A 269 0.93 8.22 -15.34
N PHE A 270 1.02 9.56 -15.28
CA PHE A 270 0.69 10.43 -16.40
C PHE A 270 1.61 10.23 -17.61
N GLU A 271 2.91 10.03 -17.39
CA GLU A 271 3.86 9.73 -18.47
C GLU A 271 3.55 8.39 -19.14
N ILE A 272 3.19 7.34 -18.39
CA ILE A 272 2.74 6.06 -18.94
C ILE A 272 1.51 6.28 -19.85
N TRP A 273 0.52 7.01 -19.35
CA TRP A 273 -0.69 7.34 -20.11
C TRP A 273 -0.35 8.10 -21.40
N GLN A 274 0.37 9.22 -21.31
CA GLN A 274 0.68 10.08 -22.45
C GLN A 274 1.41 9.33 -23.57
N ASN A 275 2.34 8.45 -23.21
CA ASN A 275 3.12 7.69 -24.19
C ASN A 275 2.30 6.61 -24.91
N GLN A 276 1.22 6.11 -24.31
CA GLN A 276 0.47 4.96 -24.82
C GLN A 276 -0.99 5.26 -25.17
N ARG A 277 -1.50 6.47 -24.86
CA ARG A 277 -2.88 6.90 -25.16
C ARG A 277 -3.25 6.76 -26.65
N GLY A 278 -2.26 6.79 -27.54
CA GLY A 278 -2.47 6.59 -28.98
C GLY A 278 -3.07 5.24 -29.38
N ILE A 279 -3.01 4.21 -28.51
CA ILE A 279 -3.63 2.89 -28.74
C ILE A 279 -5.12 2.99 -29.08
N PHE A 280 -5.81 4.01 -28.55
CA PHE A 280 -7.25 4.16 -28.73
C PHE A 280 -7.62 4.96 -30.00
N ASP A 281 -6.69 5.62 -30.68
CA ASP A 281 -7.02 6.63 -31.70
C ASP A 281 -7.78 6.07 -32.91
N ALA A 282 -7.40 4.89 -33.40
CA ALA A 282 -8.10 4.24 -34.50
C ALA A 282 -9.55 3.88 -34.12
N ALA A 283 -9.74 3.34 -32.91
CA ALA A 283 -11.05 2.99 -32.37
C ALA A 283 -11.94 4.22 -32.16
N LEU A 284 -11.35 5.30 -31.64
CA LEU A 284 -12.05 6.60 -31.49
C LEU A 284 -12.47 7.19 -32.84
N ALA A 285 -11.70 6.93 -33.90
CA ALA A 285 -12.06 7.28 -35.27
C ALA A 285 -13.10 6.35 -35.92
N GLY A 286 -13.63 5.35 -35.19
CA GLY A 286 -14.64 4.40 -35.65
C GLY A 286 -14.10 3.22 -36.43
N GLN A 287 -12.80 2.96 -36.36
CA GLN A 287 -12.20 1.74 -36.92
C GLN A 287 -12.37 0.60 -35.92
N THR A 288 -12.55 -0.62 -36.43
CA THR A 288 -12.57 -1.83 -35.59
C THR A 288 -11.16 -2.07 -35.05
N PRO A 289 -10.96 -2.14 -33.72
CA PRO A 289 -9.65 -2.43 -33.14
C PRO A 289 -9.15 -3.81 -33.54
N ALA A 290 -7.85 -3.95 -33.76
CA ALA A 290 -7.22 -5.24 -33.96
C ALA A 290 -7.00 -5.96 -32.61
N ALA A 291 -6.79 -7.28 -32.66
CA ALA A 291 -6.48 -8.06 -31.45
C ALA A 291 -5.20 -7.56 -30.73
N GLU A 292 -4.24 -7.04 -31.47
CA GLU A 292 -3.03 -6.41 -30.94
C GLU A 292 -3.33 -5.11 -30.17
N ASP A 293 -4.29 -4.30 -30.63
CA ASP A 293 -4.70 -3.08 -29.92
C ASP A 293 -5.39 -3.42 -28.60
N VAL A 294 -6.22 -4.48 -28.58
CA VAL A 294 -6.88 -4.97 -27.37
C VAL A 294 -5.86 -5.52 -26.37
N ALA A 295 -4.86 -6.27 -26.83
CA ALA A 295 -3.78 -6.77 -25.98
C ALA A 295 -2.92 -5.62 -25.43
N ALA A 296 -2.60 -4.63 -26.25
CA ALA A 296 -1.85 -3.44 -25.82
C ALA A 296 -2.64 -2.59 -24.83
N ALA A 297 -3.96 -2.44 -25.02
CA ALA A 297 -4.85 -1.77 -24.07
C ALA A 297 -4.90 -2.51 -22.72
N ALA A 298 -4.94 -3.84 -22.73
CA ALA A 298 -4.90 -4.65 -21.51
C ALA A 298 -3.60 -4.47 -20.72
N GLU A 299 -2.45 -4.47 -21.41
CA GLU A 299 -1.14 -4.22 -20.79
C GLU A 299 -1.04 -2.80 -20.22
N LEU A 300 -1.50 -1.79 -20.98
CA LEU A 300 -1.59 -0.42 -20.49
C LEU A 300 -2.49 -0.34 -19.25
N ALA A 301 -3.65 -1.00 -19.26
CA ALA A 301 -4.57 -0.99 -18.13
C ALA A 301 -3.93 -1.57 -16.85
N ASN A 302 -3.17 -2.66 -16.97
CA ASN A 302 -2.43 -3.23 -15.84
C ASN A 302 -1.41 -2.24 -15.27
N ARG A 303 -0.60 -1.63 -16.13
CA ARG A 303 0.44 -0.67 -15.72
C ARG A 303 -0.16 0.58 -15.07
N LEU A 304 -1.24 1.11 -15.64
CA LEU A 304 -1.97 2.24 -15.06
C LEU A 304 -2.63 1.85 -13.73
N SER A 305 -3.18 0.63 -13.64
CA SER A 305 -3.78 0.12 -12.40
C SER A 305 -2.75 0.07 -11.27
N VAL A 306 -1.54 -0.44 -11.55
CA VAL A 306 -0.40 -0.44 -10.63
C VAL A 306 0.00 1.00 -10.24
N GLY A 307 0.24 1.89 -11.21
CA GLY A 307 0.63 3.28 -10.90
C GLY A 307 -0.41 4.04 -10.08
N MET A 308 -1.70 3.80 -10.35
CA MET A 308 -2.79 4.35 -9.54
C MET A 308 -2.86 3.72 -8.16
N ASN A 309 -2.58 2.43 -8.00
CA ASN A 309 -2.54 1.76 -6.71
C ASN A 309 -1.39 2.28 -5.82
N ASN A 310 -0.21 2.52 -6.42
CA ASN A 310 0.91 3.20 -5.77
C ASN A 310 0.49 4.59 -5.27
N THR A 311 -0.19 5.34 -6.13
CA THR A 311 -0.68 6.69 -5.80
C THR A 311 -1.70 6.66 -4.67
N ILE A 312 -2.66 5.73 -4.69
CA ILE A 312 -3.67 5.56 -3.63
C ILE A 312 -2.99 5.22 -2.31
N THR A 313 -2.04 4.30 -2.33
CA THR A 313 -1.24 3.92 -1.16
C THR A 313 -0.55 5.13 -0.55
N LEU A 314 0.12 5.94 -1.37
CA LEU A 314 0.74 7.17 -0.92
C LEU A 314 -0.24 8.16 -0.30
N TYR A 315 -1.43 8.33 -0.88
CA TYR A 315 -2.47 9.19 -0.29
C TYR A 315 -2.92 8.68 1.08
N LEU A 316 -3.07 7.35 1.22
CA LEU A 316 -3.50 6.73 2.48
C LEU A 316 -2.48 6.94 3.60
N ILE A 317 -1.18 6.82 3.31
CA ILE A 317 -0.10 6.97 4.29
C ILE A 317 0.37 8.42 4.48
N ALA A 318 0.15 9.31 3.50
CA ALA A 318 0.55 10.72 3.59
C ALA A 318 -0.29 11.53 4.59
N THR A 319 -1.37 10.95 5.14
CA THR A 319 -2.18 11.62 6.15
C THR A 319 -1.44 11.59 7.50
N PRO A 320 -1.08 12.73 8.10
CA PRO A 320 -0.34 12.74 9.37
C PRO A 320 -1.08 12.01 10.50
N GLY A 321 -0.37 11.18 11.28
CA GLY A 321 -0.92 10.48 12.45
C GLY A 321 -1.81 9.27 12.11
N GLN A 322 -1.52 8.57 11.01
CA GLN A 322 -2.36 7.52 10.44
C GLN A 322 -1.58 6.22 10.16
N ASP A 323 -0.56 5.94 10.97
CA ASP A 323 0.32 4.78 10.79
C ASP A 323 -0.44 3.44 10.89
N GLY A 324 -1.59 3.44 11.56
CA GLY A 324 -2.45 2.26 11.72
C GLY A 324 -2.98 1.68 10.42
N VAL A 325 -3.05 2.46 9.34
CA VAL A 325 -3.59 2.00 8.04
C VAL A 325 -2.76 0.85 7.46
N TYR A 326 -1.43 0.89 7.63
CA TYR A 326 -0.53 -0.17 7.19
C TYR A 326 0.09 -0.96 8.35
N ARG A 327 0.39 -0.31 9.49
CA ARG A 327 1.06 -1.00 10.62
C ARG A 327 0.16 -2.05 11.28
N VAL A 328 -1.14 -1.78 11.45
CA VAL A 328 -2.06 -2.78 12.03
C VAL A 328 -2.20 -4.02 11.15
N PRO A 329 -2.48 -3.90 9.84
CA PRO A 329 -2.53 -5.09 8.98
C PRO A 329 -1.21 -5.80 8.84
N LEU A 330 -0.10 -5.06 8.79
CA LEU A 330 1.24 -5.66 8.76
C LEU A 330 1.53 -6.43 10.05
N GLU A 331 1.24 -5.84 11.22
CA GLU A 331 1.42 -6.53 12.51
C GLU A 331 0.58 -7.80 12.59
N ALA A 332 -0.70 -7.73 12.20
CA ALA A 332 -1.56 -8.90 12.20
C ALA A 332 -1.04 -9.99 11.25
N TYR A 333 -0.72 -9.63 10.01
CA TYR A 333 -0.18 -10.57 9.04
C TYR A 333 1.16 -11.17 9.50
N ALA A 334 2.03 -10.36 10.10
CA ALA A 334 3.29 -10.84 10.65
C ALA A 334 3.06 -11.89 11.76
N ARG A 335 2.11 -11.64 12.66
CA ARG A 335 1.82 -12.52 13.78
C ARG A 335 1.02 -13.77 13.41
N GLU A 336 0.10 -13.67 12.47
CA GLU A 336 -0.84 -14.75 12.11
C GLU A 336 -0.28 -15.65 10.99
N GLU A 337 0.44 -15.07 10.04
CA GLU A 337 0.90 -15.77 8.83
C GLU A 337 2.42 -15.96 8.82
N LEU A 338 3.19 -14.85 8.92
CA LEU A 338 4.65 -14.91 8.78
C LEU A 338 5.33 -15.63 9.95
N SER A 339 4.78 -15.51 11.17
CA SER A 339 5.32 -16.18 12.37
C SER A 339 5.44 -17.70 12.19
N ASN A 340 4.59 -18.31 11.34
CA ASN A 340 4.63 -19.74 11.07
C ASN A 340 5.95 -20.16 10.39
N TRP A 341 6.58 -19.27 9.62
CA TRP A 341 7.83 -19.55 8.91
C TRP A 341 9.00 -19.74 9.90
N LEU A 342 8.92 -19.07 11.06
CA LEU A 342 9.97 -19.07 12.09
C LEU A 342 10.03 -20.41 12.84
N THR A 343 9.04 -21.29 12.64
CA THR A 343 8.99 -22.63 13.26
C THR A 343 9.74 -23.69 12.45
N ASN A 344 10.23 -23.34 11.25
CA ASN A 344 10.97 -24.23 10.37
C ASN A 344 12.27 -24.72 11.04
N GLN A 345 12.43 -26.05 11.14
CA GLN A 345 13.55 -26.66 11.86
C GLN A 345 14.89 -26.49 11.13
N ASP A 346 14.90 -26.48 9.79
CA ASP A 346 16.11 -26.27 9.01
C ASP A 346 16.60 -24.82 9.12
N LEU A 347 15.68 -23.86 9.17
CA LEU A 347 15.96 -22.45 9.46
C LEU A 347 16.61 -22.30 10.85
N ILE A 348 15.98 -22.86 11.89
CA ILE A 348 16.50 -22.82 13.26
C ILE A 348 17.89 -23.48 13.35
N ALA A 349 18.07 -24.62 12.69
CA ALA A 349 19.35 -25.32 12.66
C ALA A 349 20.45 -24.51 11.96
N ALA A 350 20.12 -23.82 10.86
CA ALA A 350 21.05 -22.95 10.15
C ALA A 350 21.51 -21.77 11.02
N ILE A 351 20.59 -21.13 11.75
CA ILE A 351 20.91 -20.03 12.67
C ILE A 351 21.84 -20.53 13.78
N LYS A 352 21.50 -21.65 14.44
CA LYS A 352 22.32 -22.25 15.49
C LYS A 352 23.74 -22.60 14.99
N ALA A 353 23.84 -23.16 13.79
CA ALA A 353 25.12 -23.50 13.18
C ALA A 353 25.97 -22.24 12.91
N GLN A 354 25.35 -21.18 12.37
CA GLN A 354 26.07 -19.93 12.11
C GLN A 354 26.47 -19.22 13.41
N ASN A 355 25.59 -19.15 14.41
CA ASN A 355 25.90 -18.60 15.74
C ASN A 355 27.13 -19.30 16.35
N ALA A 356 27.21 -20.63 16.26
CA ALA A 356 28.35 -21.40 16.76
C ALA A 356 29.63 -21.13 15.96
N GLN A 357 29.52 -20.96 14.64
CA GLN A 357 30.65 -20.58 13.78
C GLN A 357 31.15 -19.16 14.10
N HIS A 358 30.25 -18.26 14.47
CA HIS A 358 30.54 -16.85 14.69
C HIS A 358 30.88 -16.49 16.15
N ASP A 359 30.87 -17.43 17.10
CA ASP A 359 31.13 -17.15 18.53
C ASP A 359 32.38 -16.26 18.78
N GLY A 360 33.46 -16.51 18.02
CA GLY A 360 34.73 -15.76 18.11
C GLY A 360 34.90 -14.58 17.15
N LEU A 361 33.88 -14.25 16.36
CA LEU A 361 34.01 -13.26 15.27
C LEU A 361 34.00 -11.83 15.83
N SER A 362 35.01 -11.04 15.49
CA SER A 362 35.15 -9.64 15.91
C SER A 362 34.37 -8.70 14.99
N GLU A 363 34.17 -7.45 15.42
CA GLU A 363 33.52 -6.42 14.60
C GLU A 363 34.34 -6.11 13.32
N ASP A 364 35.67 -6.10 13.42
CA ASP A 364 36.55 -5.95 12.25
C ASP A 364 36.34 -7.10 11.24
N ASP A 365 36.14 -8.33 11.71
CA ASP A 365 35.85 -9.48 10.85
C ASP A 365 34.46 -9.36 10.19
N ILE A 366 33.45 -8.87 10.93
CA ILE A 366 32.11 -8.55 10.37
C ILE A 366 32.24 -7.56 9.22
N LEU A 367 32.96 -6.45 9.44
CA LEU A 367 33.13 -5.41 8.42
C LEU A 367 33.86 -5.93 7.18
N VAL A 368 34.79 -6.87 7.33
CA VAL A 368 35.45 -7.53 6.19
C VAL A 368 34.48 -8.39 5.39
N LEU A 369 33.65 -9.21 6.05
CA LEU A 369 32.63 -10.02 5.39
C LEU A 369 31.61 -9.16 4.67
N ASP A 370 31.21 -8.07 5.30
CA ASP A 370 30.24 -7.12 4.76
C ASP A 370 30.79 -6.36 3.54
N GLN A 371 32.05 -5.91 3.57
CA GLN A 371 32.71 -5.33 2.40
C GLN A 371 32.83 -6.33 1.24
N GLN A 372 33.13 -7.59 1.55
CA GLN A 372 33.16 -8.65 0.54
C GLN A 372 31.78 -8.81 -0.11
N TRP A 373 30.72 -8.91 0.69
CA TRP A 373 29.35 -9.01 0.19
C TRP A 373 28.97 -7.85 -0.72
N ARG A 374 29.16 -6.60 -0.28
CA ARG A 374 28.83 -5.41 -1.07
C ARG A 374 29.52 -5.42 -2.43
N ALA A 375 30.79 -5.86 -2.47
CA ALA A 375 31.55 -5.99 -3.70
C ALA A 375 30.98 -7.07 -4.64
N GLU A 376 30.63 -8.24 -4.10
CA GLU A 376 30.03 -9.35 -4.86
C GLU A 376 28.61 -9.02 -5.34
N ALA A 377 27.76 -8.44 -4.49
CA ALA A 377 26.41 -7.99 -4.83
C ALA A 377 26.43 -6.96 -5.96
N SER A 378 27.35 -5.99 -5.90
CA SER A 378 27.55 -5.00 -6.97
C SER A 378 28.03 -5.62 -8.29
N ALA A 379 28.78 -6.73 -8.22
CA ALA A 379 29.24 -7.47 -9.38
C ALA A 379 28.15 -8.41 -9.96
N GLY A 380 27.08 -8.67 -9.20
CA GLY A 380 25.98 -9.56 -9.55
C GLY A 380 26.25 -11.04 -9.27
N ASN A 381 27.44 -11.40 -8.78
CA ASN A 381 27.78 -12.75 -8.31
C ASN A 381 29.02 -12.73 -7.41
N GLY A 382 29.23 -13.84 -6.69
CA GLY A 382 30.46 -14.05 -5.95
C GLY A 382 30.37 -15.20 -4.94
N PRO A 383 31.50 -15.70 -4.44
CA PRO A 383 31.53 -16.87 -3.58
C PRO A 383 30.65 -16.78 -2.32
N LEU A 384 30.57 -15.61 -1.68
CA LEU A 384 29.75 -15.42 -0.48
C LEU A 384 28.26 -15.28 -0.83
N VAL A 385 27.94 -14.48 -1.85
CA VAL A 385 26.56 -14.32 -2.36
C VAL A 385 26.01 -15.65 -2.85
N ASP A 386 26.76 -16.36 -3.68
CA ASP A 386 26.38 -17.66 -4.25
C ASP A 386 26.19 -18.71 -3.14
N LYS A 387 27.12 -18.76 -2.16
CA LYS A 387 27.01 -19.69 -1.03
C LYS A 387 25.72 -19.46 -0.24
N LEU A 388 25.36 -18.20 0.00
CA LEU A 388 24.19 -17.88 0.80
C LEU A 388 22.90 -18.16 0.03
N LEU A 389 22.77 -17.63 -1.18
CA LEU A 389 21.55 -17.77 -1.99
C LEU A 389 21.27 -19.22 -2.45
N THR A 390 22.30 -20.04 -2.60
CA THR A 390 22.14 -21.46 -2.95
C THR A 390 21.96 -22.38 -1.74
N SER A 391 21.90 -21.83 -0.52
CA SER A 391 21.62 -22.62 0.67
C SER A 391 20.18 -23.16 0.66
N PRO A 392 19.92 -24.35 1.24
CA PRO A 392 18.57 -24.92 1.30
C PRO A 392 17.54 -23.99 1.95
N VAL A 393 17.92 -23.27 3.01
CA VAL A 393 17.03 -22.32 3.69
C VAL A 393 16.74 -21.11 2.81
N SER A 394 17.71 -20.59 2.06
CA SER A 394 17.48 -19.47 1.12
C SER A 394 16.57 -19.88 -0.03
N SER A 395 16.73 -21.09 -0.57
CA SER A 395 15.83 -21.65 -1.58
C SER A 395 14.40 -21.80 -1.05
N TRP A 396 14.25 -22.32 0.18
CA TRP A 396 12.95 -22.42 0.83
C TRP A 396 12.30 -21.04 1.08
N LEU A 397 13.07 -20.05 1.52
CA LEU A 397 12.58 -18.68 1.71
C LEU A 397 12.08 -18.06 0.40
N LEU A 398 12.79 -18.29 -0.71
CA LEU A 398 12.34 -17.86 -2.04
C LEU A 398 11.03 -18.56 -2.45
N GLU A 399 10.91 -19.87 -2.22
CA GLU A 399 9.65 -20.59 -2.49
C GLU A 399 8.48 -20.04 -1.66
N GLN A 400 8.71 -19.72 -0.37
CA GLN A 400 7.69 -19.12 0.47
C GLN A 400 7.32 -17.71 -0.02
N GLN A 401 8.31 -16.91 -0.39
CA GLN A 401 8.10 -15.58 -0.98
C GLN A 401 7.24 -15.66 -2.25
N ASP A 402 7.59 -16.54 -3.19
CA ASP A 402 6.86 -16.74 -4.45
C ASP A 402 5.42 -17.17 -4.20
N ALA A 403 5.19 -18.02 -3.19
CA ALA A 403 3.85 -18.46 -2.78
C ALA A 403 2.97 -17.31 -2.25
N THR A 404 3.57 -16.19 -1.84
CA THR A 404 2.82 -15.00 -1.42
C THR A 404 2.35 -14.12 -2.57
N ALA A 405 2.65 -14.49 -3.83
CA ALA A 405 2.25 -13.77 -5.03
C ALA A 405 2.62 -12.26 -5.00
N GLY A 406 3.83 -11.96 -4.49
CA GLY A 406 4.35 -10.58 -4.44
C GLY A 406 3.88 -9.76 -3.24
N PHE A 407 3.25 -10.38 -2.24
CA PHE A 407 2.98 -9.73 -0.96
C PHE A 407 4.27 -9.54 -0.15
N VAL A 408 5.03 -10.64 0.01
CA VAL A 408 6.40 -10.60 0.52
C VAL A 408 7.30 -10.38 -0.68
N THR A 409 8.10 -9.32 -0.66
CA THR A 409 9.01 -8.93 -1.75
C THR A 409 10.45 -9.38 -1.50
N GLU A 410 10.82 -9.48 -0.23
CA GLU A 410 12.09 -10.00 0.23
C GLU A 410 11.93 -10.64 1.62
N VAL A 411 12.81 -11.59 1.93
CA VAL A 411 12.95 -12.12 3.28
C VAL A 411 14.41 -12.45 3.52
N PHE A 412 14.92 -12.05 4.68
CA PHE A 412 16.27 -12.40 5.11
C PHE A 412 16.32 -12.63 6.62
N VAL A 413 17.18 -13.57 7.00
CA VAL A 413 17.33 -14.07 8.35
C VAL A 413 18.71 -13.68 8.84
N MET A 414 18.79 -13.14 10.05
CA MET A 414 19.99 -12.63 10.68
C MET A 414 20.33 -13.45 11.93
N ASP A 415 21.63 -13.65 12.16
CA ASP A 415 22.16 -14.37 13.31
C ASP A 415 22.29 -13.49 14.57
N ASN A 416 22.93 -14.02 15.62
CA ASN A 416 23.15 -13.31 16.89
C ASN A 416 24.15 -12.14 16.82
N LYS A 417 24.73 -11.86 15.66
CA LYS A 417 25.56 -10.67 15.38
C LYS A 417 24.96 -9.77 14.30
N GLY A 418 23.80 -10.14 13.75
CA GLY A 418 23.15 -9.43 12.66
C GLY A 418 23.70 -9.79 11.28
N LEU A 419 24.48 -10.87 11.12
CA LEU A 419 24.92 -11.32 9.79
C LEU A 419 23.85 -12.20 9.15
N ASN A 420 23.62 -12.04 7.85
CA ASN A 420 22.62 -12.84 7.14
C ASN A 420 22.97 -14.34 7.15
N VAL A 421 22.02 -15.17 7.59
CA VAL A 421 22.07 -16.64 7.61
C VAL A 421 21.50 -17.22 6.32
N ALA A 422 20.43 -16.59 5.81
CA ALA A 422 19.71 -16.98 4.60
C ALA A 422 18.89 -15.80 4.09
N GLN A 423 18.63 -15.75 2.78
CA GLN A 423 17.83 -14.70 2.16
C GLN A 423 17.22 -15.16 0.84
N SER A 424 16.04 -14.66 0.49
CA SER A 424 15.36 -14.97 -0.78
C SER A 424 15.95 -14.22 -1.97
N VAL A 425 16.39 -12.98 -1.76
CA VAL A 425 16.96 -12.08 -2.78
C VAL A 425 18.23 -11.42 -2.23
N VAL A 426 19.08 -10.88 -3.11
CA VAL A 426 20.32 -10.17 -2.71
C VAL A 426 19.98 -8.89 -1.95
N THR A 427 20.58 -8.69 -0.79
CA THR A 427 20.52 -7.47 0.03
C THR A 427 21.69 -6.54 -0.31
N SER A 428 21.55 -5.24 0.00
CA SER A 428 22.61 -4.24 -0.18
C SER A 428 23.88 -4.57 0.60
N ASP A 429 23.73 -5.13 1.78
CA ASP A 429 24.77 -5.46 2.75
C ASP A 429 24.49 -6.78 3.47
N TYR A 430 25.54 -7.36 4.05
CA TYR A 430 25.51 -8.64 4.73
C TYR A 430 25.28 -8.49 6.23
N TRP A 431 25.78 -7.39 6.79
CA TRP A 431 25.60 -7.05 8.19
C TRP A 431 24.41 -6.12 8.36
N GLN A 432 23.53 -6.49 9.29
CA GLN A 432 22.28 -5.81 9.64
C GLN A 432 22.22 -5.53 11.16
N GLY A 433 23.29 -5.83 11.91
CA GLY A 433 23.30 -5.73 13.37
C GLY A 433 23.36 -4.28 13.89
N ASP A 434 23.74 -3.34 13.04
CA ASP A 434 23.66 -1.91 13.27
C ASP A 434 22.28 -1.31 12.97
N GLU A 435 21.37 -2.09 12.35
CA GLU A 435 20.05 -1.64 11.94
C GLU A 435 18.96 -1.90 12.98
N ALA A 436 17.95 -1.02 13.01
CA ALA A 436 16.81 -1.12 13.92
C ALA A 436 16.05 -2.46 13.76
N LYS A 437 15.98 -2.99 12.54
CA LYS A 437 15.34 -4.27 12.21
C LYS A 437 15.89 -5.44 13.04
N TRP A 438 17.18 -5.40 13.40
CA TRP A 438 17.84 -6.38 14.26
C TRP A 438 17.90 -5.92 15.72
N GLN A 439 18.27 -4.65 15.96
CA GLN A 439 18.42 -4.12 17.32
C GLN A 439 17.10 -4.14 18.09
N GLU A 440 15.99 -3.77 17.45
CA GLU A 440 14.67 -3.71 18.09
C GLU A 440 13.93 -5.05 18.09
N THR A 441 14.56 -6.12 17.59
CA THR A 441 14.01 -7.48 17.62
C THR A 441 14.87 -8.38 18.50
N TYR A 442 16.03 -8.82 17.97
CA TYR A 442 16.94 -9.77 18.61
C TYR A 442 17.29 -9.35 20.05
N THR A 443 17.59 -8.07 20.27
CA THR A 443 18.02 -7.58 21.60
C THR A 443 16.86 -7.31 22.57
N VAL A 444 15.62 -7.27 22.06
CA VAL A 444 14.43 -6.90 22.84
C VAL A 444 13.79 -8.11 23.50
N GLY A 445 13.62 -9.21 22.78
CA GLY A 445 13.06 -10.44 23.35
C GLY A 445 12.29 -11.32 22.36
N PRO A 446 11.73 -12.45 22.85
CA PRO A 446 11.14 -13.49 22.02
C PRO A 446 9.88 -13.06 21.24
N ASP A 447 9.09 -12.13 21.79
CA ASP A 447 7.85 -11.65 21.17
C ASP A 447 8.03 -10.33 20.39
N ALA A 448 9.28 -9.90 20.19
CA ALA A 448 9.56 -8.61 19.56
C ALA A 448 9.17 -8.60 18.08
N LEU A 449 8.47 -7.53 17.69
CA LEU A 449 8.10 -7.20 16.33
C LEU A 449 8.47 -5.73 16.09
N HIS A 450 9.32 -5.49 15.11
CA HIS A 450 9.63 -4.15 14.62
C HIS A 450 8.96 -3.96 13.25
N ILE A 451 8.35 -2.80 13.03
CA ILE A 451 7.80 -2.41 11.73
C ILE A 451 8.48 -1.11 11.32
N SER A 452 9.14 -1.11 10.16
CA SER A 452 9.81 0.07 9.63
C SER A 452 8.81 1.10 9.10
N GLU A 453 9.31 2.29 8.81
CA GLU A 453 8.58 3.25 7.99
C GLU A 453 8.40 2.73 6.55
N VAL A 454 7.44 3.33 5.84
CA VAL A 454 7.18 3.00 4.44
C VAL A 454 8.17 3.72 3.54
N GLU A 455 8.85 2.99 2.67
CA GLU A 455 9.79 3.52 1.69
C GLU A 455 9.44 3.04 0.28
N PHE A 456 9.81 3.83 -0.73
CA PHE A 456 9.68 3.39 -2.12
C PHE A 456 10.89 2.54 -2.49
N ASP A 457 10.64 1.31 -2.94
CA ASP A 457 11.69 0.45 -3.47
C ASP A 457 11.74 0.53 -4.99
N ASP A 458 12.78 1.17 -5.52
CA ASP A 458 13.01 1.34 -6.96
C ASP A 458 13.14 0.00 -7.71
N SER A 459 13.55 -1.08 -7.03
CA SER A 459 13.78 -2.39 -7.65
C SER A 459 12.49 -3.15 -7.94
N THR A 460 11.49 -3.01 -7.06
CA THR A 460 10.18 -3.65 -7.18
C THR A 460 9.10 -2.71 -7.72
N GLY A 461 9.32 -1.39 -7.64
CA GLY A 461 8.34 -0.38 -8.07
C GLY A 461 7.16 -0.22 -7.11
N PHE A 462 7.28 -0.71 -5.87
CA PHE A 462 6.23 -0.65 -4.85
C PHE A 462 6.70 0.09 -3.59
N TYR A 463 5.73 0.57 -2.83
CA TYR A 463 5.97 1.05 -1.48
C TYR A 463 6.06 -0.15 -0.55
N GLN A 464 7.18 -0.25 0.16
CA GLN A 464 7.46 -1.34 1.07
C GLN A 464 7.61 -0.86 2.50
N SER A 465 7.27 -1.74 3.43
CA SER A 465 7.61 -1.61 4.85
C SER A 465 8.15 -2.96 5.27
N GLN A 466 9.09 -2.95 6.21
CA GLN A 466 9.72 -4.15 6.72
C GLN A 466 9.04 -4.55 8.04
N GLY A 467 8.63 -5.81 8.13
CA GLY A 467 8.24 -6.44 9.39
C GLY A 467 9.35 -7.36 9.86
N SER A 468 9.94 -7.08 11.02
CA SER A 468 11.04 -7.87 11.58
C SER A 468 10.65 -8.52 12.89
N MET A 469 10.99 -9.79 13.07
CA MET A 469 10.61 -10.58 14.23
C MET A 469 11.79 -11.35 14.81
N SER A 470 11.78 -11.53 16.13
CA SER A 470 12.73 -12.41 16.81
C SER A 470 12.49 -13.88 16.46
N ILE A 471 13.56 -14.65 16.28
CA ILE A 471 13.51 -16.10 16.13
C ILE A 471 14.00 -16.72 17.43
N THR A 472 13.18 -17.60 18.01
CA THR A 472 13.52 -18.30 19.25
C THR A 472 13.83 -19.77 19.01
N ASP A 473 14.76 -20.31 19.78
CA ASP A 473 14.94 -21.74 19.92
C ASP A 473 13.72 -22.35 20.65
N PRO A 474 12.95 -23.25 20.01
CA PRO A 474 11.76 -23.84 20.62
C PRO A 474 12.08 -24.71 21.85
N GLU A 475 13.32 -25.19 22.01
CA GLU A 475 13.72 -26.02 23.16
C GLU A 475 14.04 -25.19 24.40
N THR A 476 14.65 -24.01 24.22
CA THR A 476 15.18 -23.19 25.32
C THR A 476 14.37 -21.91 25.55
N GLY A 477 13.62 -21.46 24.55
CA GLY A 477 12.98 -20.14 24.52
C GLY A 477 13.96 -18.98 24.31
N GLU A 478 15.25 -19.26 24.06
CA GLU A 478 16.27 -18.25 23.83
C GLU A 478 16.12 -17.63 22.44
N VAL A 479 16.30 -16.32 22.33
CA VAL A 479 16.36 -15.62 21.04
C VAL A 479 17.68 -15.96 20.35
N ILE A 480 17.62 -16.60 19.19
CA ILE A 480 18.79 -17.08 18.45
C ILE A 480 19.12 -16.22 17.22
N GLY A 481 18.19 -15.38 16.78
CA GLY A 481 18.36 -14.50 15.62
C GLY A 481 17.11 -13.66 15.40
N ALA A 482 17.04 -13.02 14.23
CA ALA A 482 15.89 -12.26 13.79
C ALA A 482 15.62 -12.52 12.30
N VAL A 483 14.39 -12.29 11.85
CA VAL A 483 14.01 -12.31 10.43
C VAL A 483 13.42 -10.97 10.07
N THR A 484 13.66 -10.51 8.85
CA THR A 484 13.01 -9.35 8.25
C THR A 484 12.27 -9.79 6.99
N PHE A 485 11.04 -9.32 6.85
CA PHE A 485 10.22 -9.45 5.66
C PHE A 485 10.00 -8.08 5.05
N GLY A 486 10.40 -7.87 3.81
CA GLY A 486 9.95 -6.73 3.01
C GLY A 486 8.54 -7.01 2.51
N ILE A 487 7.60 -6.12 2.82
CA ILE A 487 6.19 -6.28 2.53
C ILE A 487 5.74 -5.18 1.59
N ASN A 488 5.08 -5.58 0.50
CA ASN A 488 4.35 -4.65 -0.35
C ASN A 488 3.16 -4.07 0.42
N VAL A 489 3.29 -2.82 0.85
CA VAL A 489 2.30 -2.12 1.70
C VAL A 489 0.96 -1.98 0.99
N GLN A 490 0.96 -2.02 -0.34
CA GLN A 490 -0.25 -1.95 -1.15
C GLN A 490 -1.08 -3.21 -1.07
N SER A 491 -0.47 -4.35 -0.77
CA SER A 491 -1.21 -5.59 -0.55
C SER A 491 -1.99 -5.54 0.78
N LEU A 492 -1.62 -4.64 1.69
CA LEU A 492 -2.28 -4.40 2.97
C LEU A 492 -3.47 -3.43 2.88
N MET A 493 -3.50 -2.53 1.89
CA MET A 493 -4.48 -1.44 1.77
C MET A 493 -5.28 -1.47 0.48
#